data_AF-K2APA6-F1
#
_entry.id   AF-K2APA6-F1
#
_cell.length_a   1.000
_cell.length_b   1.000
_cell.length_c   1.000
_cell.angle_alpha   90.00
_cell.angle_beta   90.00
_cell.angle_gamma   90.00
#
_symmetry.space_group_name_H-M   'P 1'
#
loop_
_entity.id
_entity.type
_entity.pdbx_description
1 polymer ?
#
loop_
_entity_poly.entity_id
_entity_poly.type
_entity_poly.pdbx_seq_one_letter_code
_entity_poly.pdbx_strand_id
1 'polypeptide(L)'
;MLGKIKNFFKDHYHILFKSAAVNHLRIQEILKSPDGTYNLTVKFGSYSALKNYQRKMRRLTVSLSSAVAMVVVAFVVAPYIMNPSRSSASNFTWTQNAWTSQTSNVKKYPDNNNGVTEYSSKNDKIDVTSGKIAMTVPTVASTGDSSYSTAPDGFYLDGSARVLKKVQGASCASVTECKSGICTNGTCCNDACCGVASVTDSRDTNNPTYNTLLLGNQCWMARNLNVGTMIGSKLADNVTYQNQANNSIVEKYCFNYVKQGDAAQITTGNSNCASYGGLYQWPEANALSASCISTSCAVPSPNQGICPTGWHVPTDAEIKTLEMHFGMAQADADGAGWRGIVSAPFRTGLNILVTAGYFRPSSGDFTNNSGKNTALMTATEYDIINYRMREFNSDLSGIYRSVYSKNAALPLRCVKN
;
A
#
# COMPACT_ATOMS: atom_id res chain seq x y z
N MET A 1 46.55 11.98 49.72
CA MET A 1 45.67 11.58 48.58
C MET A 1 44.94 12.77 47.96
N LEU A 2 44.26 13.61 48.76
CA LEU A 2 43.48 14.76 48.31
C LEU A 2 44.23 15.78 47.42
N GLY A 3 45.51 16.05 47.70
CA GLY A 3 46.31 17.00 46.90
C GLY A 3 46.55 16.56 45.45
N LYS A 4 46.75 15.25 45.21
CA LYS A 4 46.92 14.69 43.85
C LYS A 4 45.63 14.76 43.05
N ILE A 5 44.49 14.52 43.70
CA ILE A 5 43.16 14.60 43.10
C ILE A 5 42.83 16.05 42.72
N LYS A 6 43.11 17.02 43.60
CA LYS A 6 42.92 18.45 43.32
C LYS A 6 43.74 18.93 42.12
N ASN A 7 45.01 18.49 42.03
CA ASN A 7 45.88 18.84 40.91
C ASN A 7 45.42 18.18 39.60
N PHE A 8 44.95 16.93 39.65
CA PHE A 8 44.38 16.23 38.50
C PHE A 8 43.16 16.95 37.90
N PHE A 9 42.21 17.38 38.74
CA PHE A 9 41.05 18.13 38.29
C PHE A 9 41.42 19.51 37.74
N LYS A 10 42.37 20.21 38.37
CA LYS A 10 42.84 21.50 37.88
C LYS A 10 43.49 21.37 36.50
N ASP A 11 44.34 20.37 36.29
CA ASP A 11 44.97 20.13 34.99
C ASP A 11 43.96 19.72 33.92
N HIS A 12 43.01 18.83 34.23
CA HIS A 12 41.96 18.45 33.28
C HIS A 12 41.04 19.62 32.91
N TYR A 13 40.72 20.50 33.86
CA TYR A 13 39.96 21.71 33.61
C TYR A 13 40.67 22.62 32.59
N HIS A 14 41.97 22.88 32.79
CA HIS A 14 42.74 23.69 31.85
C HIS A 14 42.84 23.03 30.47
N ILE A 15 43.03 21.71 30.40
CA ILE A 15 43.08 20.96 29.12
C ILE A 15 41.74 21.04 28.36
N LEU A 16 40.60 21.00 29.05
CA LEU A 16 39.28 21.05 28.42
C LEU A 16 38.91 22.46 27.94
N PHE A 17 39.08 23.46 28.80
CA PHE A 17 38.51 24.80 28.58
C PHE A 17 39.47 25.84 28.00
N LYS A 18 40.80 25.65 28.09
CA LYS A 18 41.78 26.58 27.50
C LYS A 18 42.28 26.09 26.13
N SER A 19 42.79 27.01 25.31
CA SER A 19 43.29 26.70 23.97
C SER A 19 44.57 25.85 24.02
N ALA A 20 44.82 25.08 22.96
CA ALA A 20 46.01 24.23 22.85
C ALA A 20 47.32 25.03 23.02
N ALA A 21 47.37 26.25 22.45
CA ALA A 21 48.54 27.12 22.52
C ALA A 21 48.84 27.56 23.97
N VAL A 22 47.83 28.02 24.71
CA VAL A 22 47.97 28.44 26.10
C VAL A 22 48.38 27.27 27.00
N ASN A 23 47.80 26.09 26.78
CA ASN A 23 48.17 24.89 27.53
C ASN A 23 49.58 24.41 27.22
N HIS A 24 50.02 24.50 25.96
CA HIS A 24 51.38 24.13 25.59
C HIS A 24 52.42 25.03 26.25
N LEU A 25 52.21 26.35 26.25
CA LEU A 25 53.09 27.31 26.92
C LEU A 25 53.15 27.04 28.43
N ARG A 26 52.01 26.82 29.08
CA ARG A 26 51.95 26.47 30.52
C ARG A 26 52.72 25.19 30.84
N ILE A 27 52.61 24.15 30.00
CA ILE A 27 53.34 22.89 30.19
C ILE A 27 54.85 23.10 30.01
N GLN A 28 55.26 23.92 29.04
CA GLN A 28 56.67 24.25 28.81
C GLN A 28 57.27 25.09 29.95
N GLU A 29 56.50 26.03 30.51
CA GLU A 29 56.92 26.83 31.68
C GLU A 29 57.11 25.94 32.91
N ILE A 30 56.17 25.03 33.18
CA ILE A 30 56.26 24.09 34.31
C ILE A 30 57.45 23.13 34.17
N LEU A 31 57.83 22.77 32.94
CA LEU A 31 59.01 21.93 32.67
C LEU A 31 60.34 22.68 32.86
N LYS A 32 60.34 24.02 32.89
CA LYS A 32 61.54 24.84 33.05
C LYS A 32 61.83 25.25 34.51
N SER A 33 60.86 25.16 35.41
CA SER A 33 61.06 25.51 36.83
C SER A 33 61.80 24.38 37.59
N PRO A 34 62.98 24.62 38.20
CA PRO A 34 63.75 23.58 38.90
C PRO A 34 63.15 23.09 40.23
N ASP A 35 62.14 23.77 40.76
CA ASP A 35 61.71 23.60 42.16
C ASP A 35 60.63 22.54 42.42
N GLY A 36 60.39 21.61 41.48
CA GLY A 36 59.67 20.35 41.72
C GLY A 36 58.25 20.41 42.32
N THR A 37 57.63 21.58 42.45
CA THR A 37 56.41 21.82 43.22
C THR A 37 55.12 21.51 42.45
N TYR A 38 55.19 21.38 41.12
CA TYR A 38 54.05 21.06 40.26
C TYR A 38 54.23 19.69 39.62
N ASN A 39 53.54 18.70 40.17
CA ASN A 39 53.54 17.35 39.61
C ASN A 39 52.49 17.27 38.49
N LEU A 40 52.93 17.46 37.25
CA LEU A 40 52.05 17.44 36.07
C LEU A 40 51.56 16.01 35.84
N THR A 41 50.26 15.78 35.99
CA THR A 41 49.68 14.41 35.89
C THR A 41 49.63 13.86 34.47
N VAL A 42 49.67 14.71 33.43
CA VAL A 42 49.58 14.27 32.02
C VAL A 42 50.64 15.01 31.19
N LYS A 43 51.67 14.29 30.74
CA LYS A 43 52.75 14.83 29.89
C LYS A 43 52.50 14.54 28.41
N PHE A 44 52.74 15.51 27.54
CA PHE A 44 52.65 15.35 26.10
C PHE A 44 53.99 15.70 25.44
N GLY A 45 54.49 14.83 24.57
CA GLY A 45 55.78 15.02 23.89
C GLY A 45 55.76 16.02 22.73
N SER A 46 54.58 16.46 22.28
CA SER A 46 54.46 17.42 21.17
C SER A 46 53.15 18.20 21.20
N TYR A 47 53.12 19.36 20.55
CA TYR A 47 51.90 20.17 20.38
C TYR A 47 50.80 19.43 19.63
N SER A 48 51.15 18.62 18.62
CA SER A 48 50.20 17.82 17.85
C SER A 48 49.54 16.72 18.69
N ALA A 49 50.27 16.09 19.60
CA ALA A 49 49.74 15.09 20.53
C ALA A 49 48.71 15.71 21.51
N LEU A 50 49.01 16.89 22.06
CA LEU A 50 48.10 17.65 22.92
C LEU A 50 46.81 18.03 22.17
N LYS A 51 46.94 18.53 20.94
CA LYS A 51 45.79 18.95 20.11
C LYS A 51 44.87 17.76 19.77
N ASN A 52 45.44 16.60 19.45
CA ASN A 52 44.67 15.38 19.19
C ASN A 52 43.97 14.85 20.45
N TYR A 53 44.63 14.91 21.60
CA TYR A 53 44.04 14.53 22.89
C TYR A 53 42.86 15.46 23.26
N GLN A 54 43.03 16.78 23.14
CA GLN A 54 41.95 17.74 23.37
C GLN A 54 40.74 17.51 22.44
N ARG A 55 41.00 17.17 21.16
CA ARG A 55 39.93 16.89 20.19
C ARG A 55 39.11 15.65 20.56
N LYS A 56 39.76 14.59 21.06
CA LYS A 56 39.08 13.37 21.55
C LYS A 56 38.29 13.64 22.84
N MET A 57 38.89 14.32 23.80
CA MET A 57 38.24 14.62 25.10
C MET A 57 37.02 15.53 24.95
N ARG A 58 37.10 16.57 24.10
CA ARG A 58 35.95 17.46 23.87
C ARG A 58 34.75 16.76 23.23
N ARG A 59 34.99 15.78 22.34
CA ARG A 59 33.91 14.96 21.77
C ARG A 59 33.21 14.10 22.83
N LEU A 60 33.98 13.54 23.77
CA LEU A 60 33.48 12.76 24.90
C LEU A 60 32.68 13.62 25.90
N THR A 61 33.15 14.82 26.23
CA THR A 61 32.46 15.69 27.19
C THR A 61 31.14 16.24 26.66
N VAL A 62 31.03 16.54 25.36
CA VAL A 62 29.78 17.01 24.75
C VAL A 62 28.70 15.92 24.76
N SER A 63 29.10 14.66 24.60
CA SER A 63 28.20 13.50 24.66
C SER A 63 27.66 13.23 26.08
N LEU A 64 28.47 13.46 27.12
CA LEU A 64 28.05 13.27 28.51
C LEU A 64 27.26 14.48 29.06
N SER A 65 27.54 15.71 28.59
CA SER A 65 26.84 16.90 29.06
C SER A 65 25.35 16.92 28.69
N SER A 66 24.97 16.37 27.52
CA SER A 66 23.56 16.29 27.12
C SER A 66 22.79 15.25 27.96
N ALA A 67 23.40 14.10 28.25
CA ALA A 67 22.80 13.08 29.09
C ALA A 67 22.62 13.56 30.54
N VAL A 68 23.64 14.23 31.11
CA VAL A 68 23.56 14.78 32.47
C VAL A 68 22.56 15.94 32.55
N ALA A 69 22.50 16.81 31.53
CA ALA A 69 21.50 17.88 31.49
C ALA A 69 20.07 17.33 31.43
N MET A 70 19.82 16.27 30.66
CA MET A 70 18.51 15.61 30.58
C MET A 70 18.09 15.01 31.93
N VAL A 71 19.03 14.38 32.65
CA VAL A 71 18.76 13.82 33.99
C VAL A 71 18.48 14.92 35.02
N VAL A 72 19.23 16.02 35.00
CA VAL A 72 18.99 17.16 35.90
C VAL A 72 17.63 17.81 35.64
N VAL A 73 17.24 17.99 34.37
CA VAL A 73 15.91 18.51 34.03
C VAL A 73 14.80 17.55 34.50
N ALA A 74 14.96 16.24 34.29
CA ALA A 74 13.97 15.25 34.73
C ALA A 74 13.80 15.22 36.26
N PHE A 75 14.87 15.30 37.04
CA PHE A 75 14.78 15.20 38.51
C PHE A 75 14.51 16.53 39.21
N VAL A 76 14.93 17.66 38.64
CA VAL A 76 14.77 18.98 39.29
C VAL A 76 13.53 19.71 38.78
N VAL A 77 13.18 19.59 37.49
CA VAL A 77 12.08 20.38 36.91
C VAL A 77 10.75 19.62 36.97
N ALA A 78 10.75 18.30 36.76
CA ALA A 78 9.51 17.52 36.76
C ALA A 78 8.70 17.59 38.09
N PRO A 79 9.32 17.59 39.29
CA PRO A 79 8.56 17.73 40.55
C PRO A 79 7.91 19.11 40.73
N TYR A 80 8.45 20.15 40.10
CA TYR A 80 7.90 21.51 40.19
C TYR A 80 6.76 21.75 39.19
N ILE A 81 6.78 21.09 38.03
CA ILE A 81 5.71 21.17 37.02
C ILE A 81 4.58 20.19 37.35
N MET A 82 4.92 18.98 37.80
CA MET A 82 3.96 17.94 38.19
C MET A 82 3.97 17.81 39.72
N ASN A 83 3.38 18.77 40.43
CA ASN A 83 3.20 18.67 41.88
C ASN A 83 2.02 17.71 42.17
N PRO A 84 2.23 16.50 42.73
CA PRO A 84 1.15 15.55 42.99
C PRO A 84 0.35 15.87 44.27
N SER A 85 0.66 16.98 44.96
CA SER A 85 0.09 17.32 46.27
C SER A 85 -1.17 18.19 46.23
N ARG A 86 -1.82 18.36 45.08
CA ARG A 86 -3.04 19.20 44.93
C ARG A 86 -4.27 18.47 44.39
N SER A 87 -4.33 17.15 44.57
CA SER A 87 -5.54 16.38 44.27
C SER A 87 -6.15 15.87 45.57
N SER A 88 -7.02 16.67 46.19
CA SER A 88 -7.86 16.18 47.30
C SER A 88 -8.97 15.30 46.73
N ALA A 89 -8.75 13.99 46.67
CA ALA A 89 -9.82 13.03 46.42
C ALA A 89 -10.61 12.80 47.72
N SER A 90 -11.91 13.08 47.69
CA SER A 90 -12.84 12.77 48.76
C SER A 90 -13.10 11.26 48.81
N ASN A 91 -12.56 10.56 49.80
CA ASN A 91 -12.87 9.15 50.01
C ASN A 91 -14.15 9.04 50.85
N PHE A 92 -15.25 8.61 50.23
CA PHE A 92 -16.48 8.27 50.94
C PHE A 92 -16.47 6.78 51.28
N THR A 93 -16.50 6.44 52.56
CA THR A 93 -16.76 5.07 53.04
C THR A 93 -18.20 4.97 53.54
N TRP A 94 -18.98 4.04 53.00
CA TRP A 94 -20.32 3.72 53.47
C TRP A 94 -20.32 2.36 54.17
N THR A 95 -20.80 2.33 55.42
CA THR A 95 -21.09 1.11 56.18
C THR A 95 -22.58 0.85 56.14
N GLN A 96 -22.98 -0.27 55.54
CA GLN A 96 -24.37 -0.67 55.36
C GLN A 96 -24.84 -1.54 56.53
N ASN A 97 -25.80 -1.03 57.30
CA ASN A 97 -26.21 -1.66 58.57
C ASN A 97 -27.53 -2.46 58.50
N ALA A 98 -28.33 -2.35 57.43
CA ALA A 98 -29.53 -3.18 57.19
C ALA A 98 -30.09 -3.05 55.76
N TRP A 99 -30.82 -4.06 55.30
CA TRP A 99 -31.52 -4.11 54.00
C TRP A 99 -33.05 -4.26 54.18
N THR A 100 -33.69 -3.34 54.90
CA THR A 100 -35.17 -3.32 54.98
C THR A 100 -35.74 -2.63 53.75
N SER A 101 -36.55 -3.34 52.96
CA SER A 101 -37.11 -2.89 51.68
C SER A 101 -38.07 -1.72 51.83
N GLN A 102 -37.85 -0.63 51.10
CA GLN A 102 -38.82 0.44 50.92
C GLN A 102 -39.69 0.13 49.68
N THR A 103 -41.01 0.20 49.84
CA THR A 103 -42.01 -0.03 48.79
C THR A 103 -42.38 1.27 48.08
N SER A 104 -42.18 1.29 46.75
CA SER A 104 -42.78 2.20 45.75
C SER A 104 -41.89 3.32 45.19
N ASN A 105 -41.68 3.24 43.87
CA ASN A 105 -41.06 4.25 43.02
C ASN A 105 -42.16 5.09 42.34
N VAL A 106 -42.32 6.36 42.70
CA VAL A 106 -43.04 7.34 41.85
C VAL A 106 -42.11 8.52 41.58
N LYS A 107 -41.79 8.75 40.30
CA LYS A 107 -41.04 9.92 39.84
C LYS A 107 -42.01 10.96 39.29
N LYS A 108 -42.01 12.17 39.85
CA LYS A 108 -42.54 13.38 39.20
C LYS A 108 -41.43 14.43 39.21
N TYR A 109 -41.20 15.05 38.06
CA TYR A 109 -40.50 16.34 37.99
C TYR A 109 -41.46 17.35 37.41
N PRO A 110 -41.59 18.50 38.06
CA PRO A 110 -41.03 19.68 37.42
C PRO A 110 -40.18 20.51 38.40
N ASP A 111 -39.05 20.93 37.85
CA ASP A 111 -38.26 22.10 38.17
C ASP A 111 -37.50 22.18 39.52
N ASN A 112 -36.19 22.37 39.32
CA ASN A 112 -35.14 22.83 40.22
C ASN A 112 -34.69 21.93 41.40
N ASN A 113 -33.39 21.62 41.33
CA ASN A 113 -32.50 21.12 42.36
C ASN A 113 -32.87 21.49 43.81
N ASN A 114 -32.77 20.52 44.72
CA ASN A 114 -31.83 20.54 45.87
C ASN A 114 -32.25 19.45 46.87
N GLY A 115 -31.57 18.30 46.84
CA GLY A 115 -31.78 17.24 47.84
C GLY A 115 -31.87 15.85 47.23
N VAL A 116 -30.80 15.38 46.58
CA VAL A 116 -30.68 13.97 46.21
C VAL A 116 -29.94 13.26 47.33
N THR A 117 -30.63 12.39 48.06
CA THR A 117 -30.00 11.51 49.06
C THR A 117 -30.25 10.02 48.83
N GLU A 118 -30.76 9.60 47.65
CA GLU A 118 -30.91 8.17 47.36
C GLU A 118 -30.62 7.81 45.89
N TYR A 119 -29.84 6.73 45.72
CA TYR A 119 -29.65 5.97 44.48
C TYR A 119 -30.27 4.59 44.69
N SER A 120 -31.11 4.12 43.77
CA SER A 120 -31.54 2.71 43.79
C SER A 120 -30.92 1.95 42.61
N SER A 121 -30.28 0.83 42.92
CA SER A 121 -29.81 -0.17 41.95
C SER A 121 -30.51 -1.50 42.24
N LYS A 122 -31.84 -1.54 42.17
CA LYS A 122 -32.55 -2.83 42.23
C LYS A 122 -32.68 -3.36 40.81
N ASN A 123 -31.98 -4.44 40.52
CA ASN A 123 -32.24 -5.26 39.35
C ASN A 123 -33.44 -6.17 39.67
N ASP A 124 -34.42 -6.26 38.78
CA ASP A 124 -35.69 -6.99 38.98
C ASP A 124 -35.51 -8.49 39.25
N LYS A 125 -34.29 -9.01 39.10
CA LYS A 125 -33.92 -10.42 39.30
C LYS A 125 -33.37 -10.76 40.70
N ILE A 126 -33.33 -9.79 41.62
CA ILE A 126 -32.86 -10.02 43.00
C ILE A 126 -34.07 -10.05 43.94
N ASP A 127 -34.41 -11.24 44.42
CA ASP A 127 -35.40 -11.47 45.47
C ASP A 127 -34.69 -11.46 46.84
N VAL A 128 -35.27 -10.72 47.78
CA VAL A 128 -34.69 -10.46 49.12
C VAL A 128 -35.62 -10.94 50.23
N THR A 129 -36.54 -11.83 49.91
CA THR A 129 -37.45 -12.39 50.90
C THR A 129 -36.67 -13.27 51.89
N SER A 130 -36.72 -12.92 53.18
CA SER A 130 -36.11 -13.67 54.32
C SER A 130 -34.60 -13.51 54.54
N GLY A 131 -34.02 -12.34 54.25
CA GLY A 131 -32.72 -11.94 54.81
C GLY A 131 -31.50 -12.67 54.23
N LYS A 132 -31.65 -13.37 53.11
CA LYS A 132 -30.55 -13.89 52.29
C LYS A 132 -30.69 -13.34 50.88
N ILE A 133 -29.58 -12.94 50.27
CA ILE A 133 -29.54 -12.59 48.85
C ILE A 133 -29.55 -13.92 48.09
N ALA A 134 -30.72 -14.32 47.59
CA ALA A 134 -30.84 -15.45 46.70
C ALA A 134 -30.88 -14.92 45.27
N MET A 135 -29.87 -15.26 44.47
CA MET A 135 -30.00 -15.16 43.02
C MET A 135 -30.96 -16.27 42.61
N THR A 136 -32.12 -15.91 42.07
CA THR A 136 -32.94 -16.90 41.35
C THR A 136 -32.08 -17.37 40.20
N VAL A 137 -31.47 -18.56 40.35
CA VAL A 137 -30.78 -19.22 39.25
C VAL A 137 -31.85 -19.32 38.17
N PRO A 138 -31.69 -18.64 37.03
CA PRO A 138 -32.65 -18.84 35.95
C PRO A 138 -32.64 -20.33 35.72
N THR A 139 -33.82 -20.96 35.71
CA THR A 139 -33.94 -22.28 35.10
C THR A 139 -33.16 -22.17 33.82
N VAL A 140 -32.12 -22.99 33.67
CA VAL A 140 -31.38 -23.07 32.42
C VAL A 140 -32.44 -23.53 31.45
N ALA A 141 -33.08 -22.57 30.78
CA ALA A 141 -33.67 -22.82 29.50
C ALA A 141 -32.46 -23.24 28.69
N SER A 142 -32.29 -24.54 28.52
CA SER A 142 -31.65 -25.02 27.32
C SER A 142 -32.47 -24.39 26.19
N THR A 143 -32.05 -23.22 25.74
CA THR A 143 -32.34 -22.77 24.39
C THR A 143 -31.69 -23.85 23.55
N GLY A 144 -32.45 -24.91 23.28
CA GLY A 144 -31.92 -26.12 22.67
C GLY A 144 -31.23 -25.72 21.38
N ASP A 145 -29.91 -25.93 21.35
CA ASP A 145 -28.95 -26.07 20.23
C ASP A 145 -29.07 -25.15 18.98
N SER A 146 -30.06 -24.28 18.91
CA SER A 146 -30.48 -23.53 17.73
C SER A 146 -29.78 -22.17 17.63
N SER A 147 -29.18 -21.71 18.73
CA SER A 147 -28.25 -20.57 18.76
C SER A 147 -26.78 -21.00 18.63
N TYR A 148 -26.50 -22.31 18.66
CA TYR A 148 -25.18 -22.86 18.33
C TYR A 148 -25.01 -23.21 16.85
N SER A 149 -26.12 -23.41 16.13
CA SER A 149 -26.14 -23.69 14.69
C SER A 149 -25.96 -22.46 13.80
N THR A 150 -25.99 -21.24 14.37
CA THR A 150 -25.76 -19.99 13.63
C THR A 150 -24.46 -19.35 14.13
N ALA A 151 -23.43 -19.38 13.28
CA ALA A 151 -22.18 -18.71 13.59
C ALA A 151 -22.41 -17.17 13.59
N PRO A 152 -22.01 -16.44 14.65
CA PRO A 152 -22.08 -14.98 14.68
C PRO A 152 -21.14 -14.37 13.63
N ASP A 153 -21.38 -13.09 13.31
CA ASP A 153 -20.61 -12.35 12.31
C ASP A 153 -19.09 -12.49 12.55
N GLY A 154 -18.39 -13.05 11.55
CA GLY A 154 -16.94 -13.26 11.57
C GLY A 154 -16.47 -14.71 11.79
N PHE A 155 -17.35 -15.67 12.08
CA PHE A 155 -16.98 -17.09 12.27
C PHE A 155 -17.75 -18.04 11.35
N TYR A 156 -17.20 -19.23 11.10
CA TYR A 156 -17.86 -20.35 10.40
C TYR A 156 -17.71 -21.65 11.20
N LEU A 157 -18.57 -22.63 10.91
CA LEU A 157 -18.54 -23.95 11.56
C LEU A 157 -17.76 -24.93 10.70
N ASP A 158 -16.75 -25.56 11.29
CA ASP A 158 -16.05 -26.73 10.74
C ASP A 158 -16.32 -27.91 11.68
N GLY A 159 -17.35 -28.70 11.35
CA GLY A 159 -17.93 -29.67 12.29
C GLY A 159 -18.46 -28.99 13.55
N SER A 160 -17.91 -29.35 14.71
CA SER A 160 -18.26 -28.75 16.02
C SER A 160 -17.36 -27.58 16.42
N ALA A 161 -16.34 -27.24 15.62
CA ALA A 161 -15.39 -26.18 15.92
C ALA A 161 -15.81 -24.85 15.27
N ARG A 162 -15.65 -23.75 16.02
CA ARG A 162 -15.82 -22.38 15.51
C ARG A 162 -14.48 -21.85 15.02
N VAL A 163 -14.40 -21.56 13.73
CA VAL A 163 -13.18 -21.05 13.08
C VAL A 163 -13.45 -19.64 12.55
N LEU A 164 -12.43 -18.78 12.58
CA LEU A 164 -12.53 -17.44 12.01
C LEU A 164 -12.81 -17.53 10.50
N LYS A 165 -13.74 -16.72 10.00
CA LYS A 165 -13.98 -16.60 8.57
C LYS A 165 -12.68 -16.20 7.87
N LYS A 166 -12.35 -16.96 6.84
CA LYS A 166 -11.14 -16.84 6.04
C LYS A 166 -11.15 -15.51 5.29
N VAL A 167 -9.97 -14.90 5.24
CA VAL A 167 -9.71 -13.66 4.50
C VAL A 167 -9.61 -13.94 3.00
N GLN A 168 -9.61 -12.88 2.19
CA GLN A 168 -9.45 -12.97 0.74
C GLN A 168 -8.20 -13.76 0.34
N GLY A 169 -8.32 -14.63 -0.67
CA GLY A 169 -7.23 -15.46 -1.19
C GLY A 169 -6.99 -16.77 -0.44
N ALA A 170 -7.68 -17.01 0.68
CA ALA A 170 -7.60 -18.27 1.40
C ALA A 170 -8.42 -19.37 0.72
N SER A 171 -7.96 -20.61 0.80
CA SER A 171 -8.68 -21.76 0.23
C SER A 171 -9.97 -22.04 1.01
N CYS A 172 -11.08 -22.24 0.32
CA CYS A 172 -12.40 -22.55 0.89
C CYS A 172 -13.01 -23.78 0.24
N ALA A 173 -13.85 -24.53 0.98
CA ALA A 173 -14.73 -25.53 0.39
C ALA A 173 -16.17 -25.01 0.26
N SER A 174 -16.58 -24.10 1.15
CA SER A 174 -17.90 -23.47 1.19
C SER A 174 -17.84 -21.95 1.30
N VAL A 175 -18.89 -21.28 0.78
CA VAL A 175 -19.10 -19.82 0.89
C VAL A 175 -19.15 -19.32 2.34
N THR A 176 -19.61 -20.17 3.26
CA THR A 176 -19.73 -19.84 4.68
C THR A 176 -18.38 -19.64 5.36
N GLU A 177 -17.31 -20.22 4.80
CA GLU A 177 -15.96 -20.11 5.31
C GLU A 177 -15.34 -18.73 5.04
N CYS A 178 -15.87 -17.99 4.08
CA CYS A 178 -15.29 -16.74 3.61
C CYS A 178 -15.91 -15.54 4.32
N LYS A 179 -15.07 -14.57 4.73
CA LYS A 179 -15.54 -13.34 5.38
C LYS A 179 -16.55 -12.58 4.53
N SER A 180 -16.37 -12.65 3.23
CA SER A 180 -17.22 -12.07 2.18
C SER A 180 -18.47 -12.86 1.83
N GLY A 181 -18.58 -14.11 2.28
CA GLY A 181 -19.65 -15.01 1.85
C GLY A 181 -19.51 -15.50 0.40
N ILE A 182 -18.33 -15.38 -0.22
CA ILE A 182 -18.10 -15.85 -1.60
C ILE A 182 -16.90 -16.80 -1.63
N CYS A 183 -17.14 -18.02 -2.13
CA CYS A 183 -16.14 -19.05 -2.40
C CYS A 183 -16.25 -19.46 -3.87
N THR A 184 -15.19 -19.30 -4.67
CA THR A 184 -15.18 -19.71 -6.08
C THR A 184 -13.90 -20.46 -6.38
N ASN A 185 -14.01 -21.61 -7.08
CA ASN A 185 -12.88 -22.50 -7.40
C ASN A 185 -12.00 -22.79 -6.17
N GLY A 186 -12.65 -22.90 -5.01
CA GLY A 186 -12.02 -23.17 -3.74
C GLY A 186 -11.22 -22.02 -3.14
N THR A 187 -11.50 -20.75 -3.47
CA THR A 187 -10.84 -19.56 -2.88
C THR A 187 -11.83 -18.47 -2.44
N CYS A 188 -11.58 -17.82 -1.30
CA CYS A 188 -12.41 -16.74 -0.75
C CYS A 188 -12.19 -15.37 -1.41
N CYS A 189 -13.26 -14.64 -1.72
CA CYS A 189 -13.20 -13.38 -2.50
C CYS A 189 -14.15 -12.28 -1.98
N ASN A 190 -13.75 -11.01 -1.98
CA ASN A 190 -14.54 -9.95 -1.31
C ASN A 190 -15.64 -9.27 -2.14
N ASP A 191 -15.49 -9.18 -3.47
CA ASP A 191 -16.55 -8.75 -4.39
C ASP A 191 -16.10 -9.15 -5.80
N ALA A 192 -16.81 -10.10 -6.42
CA ALA A 192 -16.45 -10.74 -7.69
C ALA A 192 -15.00 -11.27 -7.70
N CYS A 193 -14.86 -12.58 -7.48
CA CYS A 193 -13.60 -13.33 -7.49
C CYS A 193 -12.59 -12.98 -8.59
N CYS A 194 -11.82 -11.93 -8.34
CA CYS A 194 -10.58 -11.66 -9.05
C CYS A 194 -9.57 -12.72 -8.65
N GLY A 195 -9.04 -13.45 -9.64
CA GLY A 195 -8.12 -14.57 -9.40
C GLY A 195 -8.76 -15.96 -9.45
N VAL A 196 -10.09 -16.07 -9.57
CA VAL A 196 -10.77 -17.37 -9.65
C VAL A 196 -12.00 -17.41 -10.57
N ALA A 197 -12.64 -16.28 -10.88
CA ALA A 197 -13.69 -16.19 -11.90
C ALA A 197 -13.10 -15.67 -13.22
N SER A 198 -13.33 -16.40 -14.31
CA SER A 198 -13.13 -15.86 -15.64
C SER A 198 -14.26 -14.87 -15.98
N VAL A 199 -13.94 -13.77 -16.64
CA VAL A 199 -14.95 -12.88 -17.23
C VAL A 199 -15.24 -13.34 -18.65
N THR A 200 -16.52 -13.48 -18.99
CA THR A 200 -16.93 -13.81 -20.35
C THR A 200 -17.35 -12.53 -21.08
N ASP A 201 -16.72 -12.26 -22.22
CA ASP A 201 -17.07 -11.18 -23.13
C ASP A 201 -17.60 -11.78 -24.44
N SER A 202 -18.91 -11.67 -24.67
CA SER A 202 -19.56 -12.20 -25.86
C SER A 202 -19.15 -11.50 -27.16
N ARG A 203 -18.44 -10.36 -27.08
CA ARG A 203 -17.92 -9.62 -28.23
C ARG A 203 -16.62 -10.20 -28.79
N ASP A 204 -15.97 -11.11 -28.06
CA ASP A 204 -14.83 -11.88 -28.56
C ASP A 204 -15.33 -13.20 -29.14
N THR A 205 -15.25 -13.31 -30.47
CA THR A 205 -15.73 -14.46 -31.23
C THR A 205 -14.78 -15.65 -31.23
N ASN A 206 -13.52 -15.49 -30.79
CA ASN A 206 -12.54 -16.57 -30.80
C ASN A 206 -12.50 -17.30 -29.45
N ASN A 207 -12.36 -16.55 -28.36
CA ASN A 207 -12.25 -17.12 -27.04
C ASN A 207 -12.84 -16.15 -26.00
N PRO A 208 -14.16 -16.18 -25.78
CA PRO A 208 -14.87 -15.17 -25.01
C PRO A 208 -14.51 -15.18 -23.52
N THR A 209 -13.81 -16.20 -23.02
CA THR A 209 -13.54 -16.38 -21.61
C THR A 209 -12.13 -15.91 -21.24
N TYR A 210 -12.04 -14.84 -20.44
CA TYR A 210 -10.81 -14.23 -19.96
C TYR A 210 -10.58 -14.62 -18.50
N ASN A 211 -9.50 -15.36 -18.23
CA ASN A 211 -9.07 -15.61 -16.85
C ASN A 211 -8.65 -14.30 -16.18
N THR A 212 -8.86 -14.20 -14.88
CA THR A 212 -8.53 -13.01 -14.09
C THR A 212 -7.49 -13.36 -13.03
N LEU A 213 -6.66 -12.39 -12.69
CA LEU A 213 -5.58 -12.52 -11.71
C LEU A 213 -5.71 -11.40 -10.69
N LEU A 214 -5.68 -11.73 -9.41
CA LEU A 214 -5.61 -10.76 -8.34
C LEU A 214 -4.15 -10.41 -8.06
N LEU A 215 -3.80 -9.14 -8.26
CA LEU A 215 -2.45 -8.62 -8.06
C LEU A 215 -2.54 -7.41 -7.14
N GLY A 216 -2.11 -7.59 -5.89
CA GLY A 216 -2.33 -6.63 -4.82
C GLY A 216 -3.82 -6.45 -4.54
N ASN A 217 -4.31 -5.22 -4.74
CA ASN A 217 -5.72 -4.85 -4.61
C ASN A 217 -6.41 -4.68 -5.97
N GLN A 218 -5.79 -5.13 -7.07
CA GLN A 218 -6.31 -4.95 -8.42
C GLN A 218 -6.51 -6.27 -9.13
N CYS A 219 -7.57 -6.34 -9.92
CA CYS A 219 -7.93 -7.49 -10.72
C CYS A 219 -7.52 -7.25 -12.16
N TRP A 220 -6.66 -8.09 -12.71
CA TRP A 220 -6.16 -7.96 -14.07
C TRP A 220 -6.65 -9.11 -14.94
N MET A 221 -6.98 -8.83 -16.19
CA MET A 221 -7.14 -9.89 -17.17
C MET A 221 -5.79 -10.60 -17.42
N ALA A 222 -5.81 -11.93 -17.48
CA ALA A 222 -4.61 -12.74 -17.73
C ALA A 222 -4.13 -12.68 -19.19
N ARG A 223 -5.02 -12.31 -20.11
CA ARG A 223 -4.74 -12.15 -21.55
C ARG A 223 -5.21 -10.79 -22.03
N ASN A 224 -4.72 -10.37 -23.20
CA ASN A 224 -5.15 -9.11 -23.80
C ASN A 224 -6.52 -9.26 -24.45
N LEU A 225 -7.26 -8.17 -24.48
CA LEU A 225 -8.60 -8.08 -25.05
C LEU A 225 -8.56 -8.37 -26.56
N ASN A 226 -9.57 -9.09 -27.07
CA ASN A 226 -9.70 -9.47 -28.47
C ASN A 226 -11.12 -9.27 -29.01
N VAL A 227 -11.76 -8.17 -28.60
CA VAL A 227 -13.12 -7.81 -29.02
C VAL A 227 -13.13 -6.95 -30.29
N GLY A 228 -14.22 -7.03 -31.04
CA GLY A 228 -14.44 -6.16 -32.21
C GLY A 228 -14.14 -6.78 -33.56
N THR A 229 -14.48 -6.04 -34.61
CA THR A 229 -14.32 -6.42 -36.02
C THR A 229 -12.90 -6.18 -36.47
N MET A 230 -12.30 -7.20 -37.08
CA MET A 230 -10.94 -7.11 -37.60
C MET A 230 -10.89 -6.24 -38.87
N ILE A 231 -10.00 -5.26 -38.87
CA ILE A 231 -9.71 -4.39 -40.03
C ILE A 231 -8.23 -4.46 -40.42
N GLY A 232 -7.94 -4.20 -41.69
CA GLY A 232 -6.58 -4.11 -42.22
C GLY A 232 -5.89 -2.83 -41.72
N SER A 233 -4.58 -2.88 -41.52
CA SER A 233 -3.81 -1.68 -41.15
C SER A 233 -3.71 -0.64 -42.27
N LYS A 234 -3.93 -1.07 -43.51
CA LYS A 234 -4.03 -0.28 -44.74
C LYS A 234 -5.32 -0.63 -45.49
N LEU A 235 -5.81 0.32 -46.28
CA LEU A 235 -6.93 0.12 -47.19
C LEU A 235 -6.59 -0.94 -48.25
N ALA A 236 -7.59 -1.27 -49.08
CA ALA A 236 -7.43 -2.27 -50.14
C ALA A 236 -6.36 -1.90 -51.19
N ASP A 237 -5.95 -0.64 -51.25
CA ASP A 237 -4.84 -0.16 -52.08
C ASP A 237 -3.45 -0.58 -51.56
N ASN A 238 -3.36 -1.09 -50.33
CA ASN A 238 -2.13 -1.45 -49.64
C ASN A 238 -1.12 -0.29 -49.48
N VAL A 239 -1.59 0.95 -49.57
CA VAL A 239 -0.77 2.16 -49.47
C VAL A 239 -1.32 3.08 -48.39
N THR A 240 -2.63 3.31 -48.38
CA THR A 240 -3.28 4.26 -47.48
C THR A 240 -3.51 3.64 -46.11
N TYR A 241 -3.06 4.30 -45.05
CA TYR A 241 -3.30 3.85 -43.68
C TYR A 241 -4.77 3.96 -43.31
N GLN A 242 -5.30 2.86 -42.77
CA GLN A 242 -6.66 2.82 -42.24
C GLN A 242 -6.59 3.00 -40.72
N ASN A 243 -7.30 4.00 -40.18
CA ASN A 243 -7.47 4.20 -38.74
C ASN A 243 -8.77 3.55 -38.25
N GLN A 244 -8.83 3.23 -36.96
CA GLN A 244 -10.06 2.86 -36.27
C GLN A 244 -10.86 4.15 -36.08
N ALA A 245 -11.97 4.25 -36.82
CA ALA A 245 -12.70 5.49 -37.00
C ALA A 245 -14.19 5.37 -36.70
N ASN A 246 -14.72 4.14 -36.59
CA ASN A 246 -16.15 3.91 -36.44
C ASN A 246 -16.53 3.60 -34.99
N ASN A 247 -16.84 4.64 -34.22
CA ASN A 247 -17.25 4.51 -32.81
C ASN A 247 -18.54 3.69 -32.56
N SER A 248 -19.29 3.27 -33.59
CA SER A 248 -20.47 2.40 -33.41
C SER A 248 -20.14 0.91 -33.44
N ILE A 249 -18.93 0.53 -33.86
CA ILE A 249 -18.44 -0.84 -33.84
C ILE A 249 -17.04 -0.85 -33.24
N VAL A 250 -16.74 -1.79 -32.35
CA VAL A 250 -15.36 -1.90 -31.89
C VAL A 250 -14.53 -2.44 -33.05
N GLU A 251 -13.49 -1.72 -33.44
CA GLU A 251 -12.55 -2.14 -34.49
C GLU A 251 -11.27 -2.66 -33.85
N LYS A 252 -10.61 -3.64 -34.47
CA LYS A 252 -9.32 -4.17 -34.01
C LYS A 252 -8.36 -4.41 -35.17
N TYR A 253 -7.07 -4.19 -34.93
CA TYR A 253 -6.05 -4.73 -35.80
C TYR A 253 -5.57 -6.08 -35.28
N CYS A 254 -5.29 -6.98 -36.21
CA CYS A 254 -4.63 -8.24 -35.94
C CYS A 254 -3.27 -8.26 -36.62
N PHE A 255 -2.27 -8.77 -35.92
CA PHE A 255 -0.91 -8.81 -36.44
C PHE A 255 -0.85 -9.55 -37.80
N ASN A 256 -0.09 -8.99 -38.74
CA ASN A 256 0.03 -9.43 -40.15
C ASN A 256 -1.23 -9.29 -41.02
N TYR A 257 -2.30 -8.65 -40.54
CA TYR A 257 -3.40 -8.22 -41.40
C TYR A 257 -3.22 -6.77 -41.87
N VAL A 258 -2.43 -6.60 -42.94
CA VAL A 258 -2.03 -5.28 -43.46
C VAL A 258 -3.03 -4.77 -44.48
N LYS A 259 -3.27 -5.52 -45.56
CA LYS A 259 -4.10 -5.08 -46.69
C LYS A 259 -5.56 -5.47 -46.47
N GLN A 260 -6.44 -4.47 -46.34
CA GLN A 260 -7.87 -4.72 -46.21
C GLN A 260 -8.41 -5.58 -47.37
N GLY A 261 -9.12 -6.66 -47.02
CA GLY A 261 -9.73 -7.58 -47.98
C GLY A 261 -8.81 -8.69 -48.51
N ASP A 262 -7.55 -8.75 -48.07
CA ASP A 262 -6.65 -9.86 -48.43
C ASP A 262 -7.01 -11.13 -47.63
N ALA A 263 -7.55 -12.15 -48.31
CA ALA A 263 -8.05 -13.37 -47.68
C ALA A 263 -6.96 -14.16 -46.93
N ALA A 264 -5.72 -14.20 -47.44
CA ALA A 264 -4.63 -14.94 -46.80
C ALA A 264 -4.19 -14.24 -45.50
N GLN A 265 -4.16 -12.91 -45.52
CA GLN A 265 -3.85 -12.12 -44.34
C GLN A 265 -4.99 -12.11 -43.32
N ILE A 266 -6.25 -12.22 -43.74
CA ILE A 266 -7.41 -12.38 -42.84
C ILE A 266 -7.27 -13.69 -42.03
N THR A 267 -6.97 -14.80 -42.69
CA THR A 267 -6.77 -16.09 -42.00
C THR A 267 -5.62 -16.02 -41.00
N THR A 268 -4.47 -15.48 -41.44
CA THR A 268 -3.28 -15.33 -40.58
C THR A 268 -3.53 -14.38 -39.42
N GLY A 269 -4.20 -13.26 -39.69
CA GLY A 269 -4.59 -12.25 -38.70
C GLY A 269 -5.49 -12.83 -37.61
N ASN A 270 -6.52 -13.61 -37.98
CA ASN A 270 -7.40 -14.27 -37.01
C ASN A 270 -6.62 -15.21 -36.07
N SER A 271 -5.71 -16.04 -36.59
CA SER A 271 -4.87 -16.92 -35.77
C SER A 271 -3.97 -16.13 -34.81
N ASN A 272 -3.40 -15.02 -35.27
CA ASN A 272 -2.57 -14.15 -34.45
C ASN A 272 -3.38 -13.44 -33.36
N CYS A 273 -4.55 -12.89 -33.68
CA CYS A 273 -5.44 -12.27 -32.70
C CYS A 273 -5.94 -13.27 -31.64
N ALA A 274 -6.23 -14.51 -32.04
CA ALA A 274 -6.61 -15.57 -31.11
C ALA A 274 -5.46 -15.91 -30.12
N SER A 275 -4.21 -15.76 -30.56
CA SER A 275 -3.02 -16.08 -29.75
C SER A 275 -2.55 -14.90 -28.89
N TYR A 276 -2.58 -13.68 -29.44
CA TYR A 276 -1.92 -12.51 -28.85
C TYR A 276 -2.90 -11.41 -28.38
N GLY A 277 -4.15 -11.44 -28.85
CA GLY A 277 -5.15 -10.40 -28.66
C GLY A 277 -5.19 -9.36 -29.80
N GLY A 278 -6.17 -8.46 -29.71
CA GLY A 278 -6.33 -7.36 -30.65
C GLY A 278 -5.44 -6.16 -30.31
N LEU A 279 -5.07 -5.39 -31.32
CA LEU A 279 -4.37 -4.12 -31.17
C LEU A 279 -5.36 -2.98 -31.39
N TYR A 280 -5.35 -2.00 -30.48
CA TYR A 280 -6.27 -0.87 -30.49
C TYR A 280 -5.50 0.45 -30.41
N GLN A 281 -5.91 1.42 -31.22
CA GLN A 281 -5.52 2.81 -31.09
C GLN A 281 -6.11 3.39 -29.82
N TRP A 282 -5.46 4.43 -29.30
CA TRP A 282 -5.82 4.98 -28.01
C TRP A 282 -7.28 5.50 -27.93
N PRO A 283 -7.81 6.22 -28.94
CA PRO A 283 -9.22 6.63 -28.90
C PRO A 283 -10.18 5.45 -28.89
N GLU A 284 -9.91 4.44 -29.74
CA GLU A 284 -10.73 3.23 -29.82
C GLU A 284 -10.79 2.52 -28.48
N ALA A 285 -9.63 2.27 -27.86
CA ALA A 285 -9.54 1.60 -26.56
C ALA A 285 -10.31 2.33 -25.46
N ASN A 286 -10.30 3.66 -25.50
CA ASN A 286 -10.99 4.51 -24.53
C ASN A 286 -12.44 4.84 -24.93
N ALA A 287 -12.97 4.25 -26.03
CA ALA A 287 -14.29 4.53 -26.58
C ALA A 287 -14.52 6.03 -26.90
N LEU A 288 -13.49 6.72 -27.38
CA LEU A 288 -13.49 8.14 -27.74
C LEU A 288 -13.55 8.35 -29.26
N SER A 289 -13.94 9.54 -29.70
CA SER A 289 -13.94 9.91 -31.12
C SER A 289 -12.56 9.75 -31.75
N ALA A 290 -12.50 9.30 -33.01
CA ALA A 290 -11.28 9.26 -33.80
C ALA A 290 -10.54 10.62 -33.90
N SER A 291 -11.26 11.74 -33.75
CA SER A 291 -10.65 13.07 -33.67
C SER A 291 -9.63 13.20 -32.52
N CYS A 292 -9.81 12.42 -31.45
CA CYS A 292 -8.92 12.38 -30.29
C CYS A 292 -7.51 11.84 -30.60
N ILE A 293 -7.26 11.35 -31.83
CA ILE A 293 -5.89 11.05 -32.28
C ILE A 293 -5.02 12.33 -32.31
N SER A 294 -5.60 13.47 -32.68
CA SER A 294 -4.90 14.74 -32.85
C SER A 294 -5.44 15.87 -31.97
N THR A 295 -6.41 15.58 -31.09
CA THR A 295 -6.95 16.52 -30.10
C THR A 295 -6.86 15.92 -28.70
N SER A 296 -6.85 16.80 -27.68
CA SER A 296 -7.02 16.34 -26.31
C SER A 296 -8.48 16.05 -26.00
N CYS A 297 -8.72 14.94 -25.31
CA CYS A 297 -10.06 14.45 -25.02
C CYS A 297 -10.14 14.01 -23.56
N ALA A 298 -11.20 14.43 -22.88
CA ALA A 298 -11.44 14.04 -21.51
C ALA A 298 -11.76 12.54 -21.44
N VAL A 299 -10.94 11.82 -20.68
CA VAL A 299 -11.15 10.39 -20.39
C VAL A 299 -11.91 10.28 -19.06
N PRO A 300 -13.08 9.63 -19.01
CA PRO A 300 -13.82 9.47 -17.76
C PRO A 300 -13.03 8.62 -16.76
N SER A 301 -13.28 8.78 -15.46
CA SER A 301 -12.61 7.99 -14.42
C SER A 301 -13.66 7.44 -13.46
N PRO A 302 -13.88 6.11 -13.39
CA PRO A 302 -13.20 5.05 -14.17
C PRO A 302 -13.60 5.06 -15.66
N ASN A 303 -12.65 4.74 -16.56
CA ASN A 303 -12.92 4.64 -18.00
C ASN A 303 -13.18 3.19 -18.42
N GLN A 304 -14.44 2.79 -18.57
CA GLN A 304 -14.75 1.47 -19.11
C GLN A 304 -14.09 1.26 -20.49
N GLY A 305 -14.14 2.26 -21.37
CA GLY A 305 -13.67 2.11 -22.75
C GLY A 305 -14.29 0.89 -23.44
N ILE A 306 -13.48 0.12 -24.17
CA ILE A 306 -13.92 -1.13 -24.81
C ILE A 306 -13.90 -2.35 -23.87
N CYS A 307 -13.46 -2.20 -22.62
CA CYS A 307 -13.44 -3.29 -21.66
C CYS A 307 -14.86 -3.81 -21.34
N PRO A 308 -15.01 -5.06 -20.88
CA PRO A 308 -16.30 -5.60 -20.46
C PRO A 308 -16.92 -4.76 -19.35
N THR A 309 -18.25 -4.83 -19.20
CA THR A 309 -18.96 -4.14 -18.13
C THR A 309 -18.37 -4.47 -16.75
N GLY A 310 -18.09 -3.43 -15.97
CA GLY A 310 -17.46 -3.54 -14.66
C GLY A 310 -15.93 -3.69 -14.69
N TRP A 311 -15.31 -3.64 -15.87
CA TRP A 311 -13.87 -3.53 -16.08
C TRP A 311 -13.55 -2.21 -16.79
N HIS A 312 -12.32 -1.74 -16.67
CA HIS A 312 -11.89 -0.48 -17.27
C HIS A 312 -10.48 -0.53 -17.85
N VAL A 313 -10.19 0.44 -18.71
CA VAL A 313 -8.86 0.65 -19.26
C VAL A 313 -7.95 1.17 -18.14
N PRO A 314 -6.79 0.54 -17.89
CA PRO A 314 -5.93 0.90 -16.77
C PRO A 314 -5.37 2.30 -16.94
N THR A 315 -5.29 3.04 -15.85
CA THR A 315 -4.58 4.33 -15.78
C THR A 315 -3.09 4.12 -15.49
N ASP A 316 -2.29 5.16 -15.73
CA ASP A 316 -0.87 5.17 -15.36
C ASP A 316 -0.66 4.92 -13.85
N ALA A 317 -1.58 5.42 -13.00
CA ALA A 317 -1.52 5.21 -11.55
C ALA A 317 -1.77 3.75 -11.16
N GLU A 318 -2.71 3.08 -11.82
CA GLU A 318 -3.01 1.68 -11.56
C GLU A 318 -1.88 0.76 -11.99
N ILE A 319 -1.25 1.04 -13.13
CA ILE A 319 -0.04 0.30 -13.50
C ILE A 319 1.08 0.54 -12.48
N LYS A 320 1.24 1.75 -11.93
CA LYS A 320 2.22 1.99 -10.87
C LYS A 320 1.93 1.18 -9.61
N THR A 321 0.67 1.05 -9.21
CA THR A 321 0.25 0.19 -8.09
C THR A 321 0.64 -1.26 -8.34
N LEU A 322 0.39 -1.75 -9.54
CA LEU A 322 0.83 -3.07 -9.99
C LEU A 322 2.36 -3.22 -9.97
N GLU A 323 3.11 -2.26 -10.51
CA GLU A 323 4.58 -2.27 -10.50
C GLU A 323 5.14 -2.37 -9.07
N MET A 324 4.56 -1.60 -8.14
CA MET A 324 4.94 -1.61 -6.72
C MET A 324 4.58 -2.93 -6.03
N HIS A 325 3.46 -3.57 -6.41
CA HIS A 325 3.08 -4.89 -5.88
C HIS A 325 4.17 -5.94 -6.12
N PHE A 326 4.91 -5.84 -7.22
CA PHE A 326 6.01 -6.76 -7.55
C PHE A 326 7.39 -6.30 -7.07
N GLY A 327 7.43 -5.28 -6.20
CA GLY A 327 8.65 -4.85 -5.51
C GLY A 327 9.34 -3.62 -6.10
N MET A 328 8.73 -2.92 -7.05
CA MET A 328 9.27 -1.62 -7.51
C MET A 328 9.11 -0.56 -6.40
N ALA A 329 10.15 0.23 -6.14
CA ALA A 329 10.04 1.36 -5.23
C ALA A 329 9.20 2.48 -5.86
N GLN A 330 8.50 3.27 -5.04
CA GLN A 330 7.66 4.37 -5.54
C GLN A 330 8.46 5.38 -6.39
N ALA A 331 9.68 5.72 -5.98
CA ALA A 331 10.54 6.64 -6.73
C ALA A 331 10.86 6.12 -8.15
N ASP A 332 11.04 4.80 -8.30
CA ASP A 332 11.25 4.17 -9.61
C ASP A 332 9.95 4.13 -10.42
N ALA A 333 8.82 3.81 -9.76
CA ALA A 333 7.50 3.77 -10.38
C ALA A 333 7.04 5.14 -10.90
N ASP A 334 7.48 6.24 -10.28
CA ASP A 334 7.21 7.60 -10.73
C ASP A 334 8.17 8.11 -11.82
N GLY A 335 9.31 7.43 -12.01
CA GLY A 335 10.32 7.78 -13.01
C GLY A 335 9.84 7.69 -14.47
N ALA A 336 10.75 7.88 -15.42
CA ALA A 336 10.50 7.60 -16.84
C ALA A 336 11.69 6.80 -17.41
N GLY A 337 11.47 6.13 -18.53
CA GLY A 337 12.48 5.27 -19.14
C GLY A 337 12.56 3.88 -18.49
N TRP A 338 13.70 3.21 -18.63
CA TRP A 338 13.94 1.87 -18.07
C TRP A 338 14.15 1.97 -16.57
N ARG A 339 13.28 1.33 -15.81
CA ARG A 339 13.29 1.43 -14.35
C ARG A 339 12.90 0.15 -13.65
N GLY A 340 13.29 0.10 -12.39
CA GLY A 340 13.12 -1.04 -11.50
C GLY A 340 13.91 -2.28 -11.94
N ILE A 341 14.04 -3.19 -11.00
CA ILE A 341 14.35 -4.59 -11.29
C ILE A 341 13.04 -5.31 -11.06
N VAL A 342 12.26 -5.51 -12.11
CA VAL A 342 11.07 -6.36 -11.96
C VAL A 342 11.58 -7.77 -11.79
N SER A 343 11.36 -8.29 -10.60
CA SER A 343 11.54 -9.69 -10.28
C SER A 343 10.79 -10.54 -11.34
N ALA A 344 11.34 -11.70 -11.69
CA ALA A 344 10.69 -12.66 -12.61
C ALA A 344 9.16 -12.85 -12.37
N PRO A 345 8.65 -12.82 -11.12
CA PRO A 345 7.22 -12.87 -10.80
C PRO A 345 6.29 -11.88 -11.50
N PHE A 346 6.71 -10.66 -11.86
CA PHE A 346 5.82 -9.74 -12.60
C PHE A 346 5.53 -10.26 -14.02
N ARG A 347 6.58 -10.76 -14.69
CA ARG A 347 6.51 -11.23 -16.08
C ARG A 347 5.74 -12.55 -16.18
N THR A 348 5.99 -13.45 -15.22
CA THR A 348 5.32 -14.75 -15.14
C THR A 348 3.93 -14.65 -14.54
N GLY A 349 3.73 -13.75 -13.57
CA GLY A 349 2.46 -13.57 -12.86
C GLY A 349 1.36 -13.02 -13.76
N LEU A 350 1.67 -12.13 -14.69
CA LEU A 350 0.72 -11.64 -15.70
C LEU A 350 0.78 -12.44 -17.03
N ASN A 351 1.60 -13.48 -17.15
CA ASN A 351 1.85 -14.16 -18.43
C ASN A 351 2.18 -13.18 -19.59
N ILE A 352 2.81 -12.05 -19.28
CA ILE A 352 3.12 -10.98 -20.25
C ILE A 352 4.04 -11.50 -21.36
N LEU A 353 4.86 -12.50 -21.04
CA LEU A 353 5.78 -13.17 -21.97
C LEU A 353 5.07 -13.84 -23.15
N VAL A 354 3.77 -14.19 -23.04
CA VAL A 354 3.02 -14.81 -24.13
C VAL A 354 2.59 -13.79 -25.18
N THR A 355 2.57 -12.50 -24.82
CA THR A 355 2.21 -11.42 -25.74
C THR A 355 3.44 -10.85 -26.43
N ALA A 356 4.13 -11.64 -27.25
CA ALA A 356 5.27 -11.16 -28.02
C ALA A 356 4.89 -9.96 -28.92
N GLY A 357 5.45 -8.79 -28.68
CA GLY A 357 6.18 -7.97 -29.65
C GLY A 357 5.45 -7.15 -30.68
N TYR A 358 4.14 -7.28 -30.84
CA TYR A 358 3.45 -6.69 -31.99
C TYR A 358 2.78 -5.38 -31.63
N PHE A 359 3.23 -4.31 -32.28
CA PHE A 359 2.60 -3.00 -32.23
C PHE A 359 2.44 -2.47 -33.66
N ARG A 360 1.43 -1.62 -33.85
CA ARG A 360 1.27 -0.85 -35.09
C ARG A 360 1.81 0.56 -34.82
N PRO A 361 3.04 0.92 -35.23
CA PRO A 361 3.51 2.29 -35.23
C PRO A 361 2.61 3.21 -36.07
N SER A 362 2.81 4.53 -35.94
CA SER A 362 2.08 5.54 -36.74
C SER A 362 2.27 5.38 -38.25
N SER A 363 3.33 4.68 -38.68
CA SER A 363 3.58 4.26 -40.06
C SER A 363 2.78 3.05 -40.50
N GLY A 364 1.83 2.56 -39.71
CA GLY A 364 0.83 1.54 -40.06
C GLY A 364 1.31 0.12 -40.40
N ASP A 365 2.60 -0.08 -40.63
CA ASP A 365 3.22 -1.39 -40.79
C ASP A 365 3.48 -2.02 -39.43
N PHE A 366 3.07 -3.27 -39.24
CA PHE A 366 3.33 -3.97 -37.98
C PHE A 366 4.82 -4.23 -37.80
N THR A 367 5.33 -3.90 -36.62
CA THR A 367 6.70 -4.23 -36.25
C THR A 367 6.68 -5.39 -35.28
N ASN A 368 7.49 -6.41 -35.55
CA ASN A 368 7.81 -7.47 -34.63
C ASN A 368 9.17 -7.14 -34.00
N ASN A 369 9.20 -6.62 -32.77
CA ASN A 369 10.50 -6.32 -32.14
C ASN A 369 11.17 -7.62 -31.64
N SER A 370 11.53 -8.50 -32.58
CA SER A 370 12.06 -9.87 -32.39
C SER A 370 11.21 -10.79 -31.51
N GLY A 371 9.94 -10.47 -31.29
CA GLY A 371 9.06 -11.17 -30.35
C GLY A 371 9.47 -11.01 -28.87
N LYS A 372 10.38 -10.06 -28.58
CA LYS A 372 10.97 -9.87 -27.26
C LYS A 372 10.35 -8.73 -26.49
N ASN A 373 9.81 -7.72 -27.18
CA ASN A 373 9.15 -6.61 -26.50
C ASN A 373 7.67 -6.90 -26.33
N THR A 374 6.97 -6.16 -25.49
CA THR A 374 5.51 -6.11 -25.44
C THR A 374 5.10 -4.85 -24.72
N ALA A 375 3.85 -4.43 -24.85
CA ALA A 375 3.42 -3.17 -24.27
C ALA A 375 2.07 -3.31 -23.57
N LEU A 376 1.84 -2.43 -22.60
CA LEU A 376 0.55 -2.21 -21.98
C LEU A 376 0.14 -0.76 -22.22
N MET A 377 -1.02 -0.60 -22.85
CA MET A 377 -1.70 0.67 -23.00
C MET A 377 -2.24 1.20 -21.68
N THR A 378 -2.33 2.53 -21.55
CA THR A 378 -3.08 3.18 -20.47
C THR A 378 -4.13 4.15 -21.02
N ALA A 379 -5.14 4.43 -20.20
CA ALA A 379 -6.14 5.48 -20.39
C ALA A 379 -5.56 6.89 -20.19
N THR A 380 -4.33 7.03 -19.68
CA THR A 380 -3.76 8.32 -19.30
C THR A 380 -3.17 9.05 -20.51
N GLU A 381 -3.85 10.12 -20.92
CA GLU A 381 -3.33 11.08 -21.89
C GLU A 381 -2.06 11.75 -21.35
N TYR A 382 -1.06 11.95 -22.21
CA TYR A 382 0.15 12.71 -21.88
C TYR A 382 0.12 14.10 -22.50
N ASP A 383 -0.19 14.17 -23.80
CA ASP A 383 -0.38 15.39 -24.55
C ASP A 383 -1.40 15.16 -25.68
N ILE A 384 -1.58 16.18 -26.52
CA ILE A 384 -2.56 16.21 -27.61
C ILE A 384 -2.43 15.00 -28.56
N ILE A 385 -1.22 14.47 -28.78
CA ILE A 385 -0.95 13.40 -29.75
C ILE A 385 -0.41 12.11 -29.11
N ASN A 386 -0.10 12.13 -27.81
CA ASN A 386 0.54 11.02 -27.10
C ASN A 386 -0.18 10.60 -25.82
N TYR A 387 -0.06 9.33 -25.47
CA TYR A 387 -0.55 8.75 -24.22
C TYR A 387 0.56 7.97 -23.50
N ARG A 388 0.36 7.70 -22.21
CA ARG A 388 1.31 6.92 -21.41
C ARG A 388 1.19 5.43 -21.70
N MET A 389 2.31 4.73 -21.82
CA MET A 389 2.34 3.27 -21.93
C MET A 389 3.46 2.66 -21.10
N ARG A 390 3.41 1.33 -20.95
CA ARG A 390 4.56 0.54 -20.51
C ARG A 390 5.02 -0.34 -21.63
N GLU A 391 6.33 -0.47 -21.76
CA GLU A 391 6.97 -1.46 -22.60
C GLU A 391 7.81 -2.39 -21.72
N PHE A 392 7.78 -3.66 -22.09
CA PHE A 392 8.46 -4.76 -21.44
C PHE A 392 9.34 -5.42 -22.47
N ASN A 393 10.54 -5.83 -22.08
CA ASN A 393 11.43 -6.60 -22.94
C ASN A 393 11.81 -7.88 -22.20
N SER A 394 11.75 -9.02 -22.88
CA SER A 394 12.04 -10.35 -22.33
C SER A 394 13.48 -10.47 -21.82
N ASP A 395 14.41 -9.73 -22.43
CA ASP A 395 15.84 -9.80 -22.15
C ASP A 395 16.27 -8.76 -21.09
N LEU A 396 15.42 -7.75 -20.82
CA LEU A 396 15.74 -6.67 -19.89
C LEU A 396 14.98 -6.83 -18.58
N SER A 397 15.67 -6.64 -17.46
CA SER A 397 15.12 -6.78 -16.11
C SER A 397 14.24 -5.62 -15.64
N GLY A 398 14.09 -4.54 -16.43
CA GLY A 398 13.28 -3.37 -16.09
C GLY A 398 11.95 -3.28 -16.83
N ILE A 399 11.14 -2.27 -16.48
CA ILE A 399 9.97 -1.82 -17.23
C ILE A 399 10.29 -0.45 -17.82
N TYR A 400 9.97 -0.27 -19.10
CA TYR A 400 10.12 1.01 -19.77
C TYR A 400 8.81 1.80 -19.67
N ARG A 401 8.80 2.92 -18.95
CA ARG A 401 7.67 3.86 -18.97
C ARG A 401 7.95 4.97 -19.96
N SER A 402 7.10 5.08 -20.97
CA SER A 402 7.23 6.06 -22.03
C SER A 402 5.88 6.63 -22.44
N VAL A 403 5.93 7.47 -23.47
CA VAL A 403 4.78 7.97 -24.19
C VAL A 403 4.75 7.32 -25.57
N TYR A 404 3.56 7.19 -26.14
CA TYR A 404 3.35 6.62 -27.46
C TYR A 404 2.28 7.39 -28.21
N SER A 405 2.37 7.43 -29.54
CA SER A 405 1.43 8.17 -30.37
C SER A 405 0.04 7.56 -30.29
N LYS A 406 -1.01 8.38 -30.12
CA LYS A 406 -2.41 7.95 -30.14
C LYS A 406 -2.83 7.31 -31.46
N ASN A 407 -2.11 7.60 -32.55
CA ASN A 407 -2.31 6.98 -33.86
C ASN A 407 -1.74 5.54 -33.95
N ALA A 408 -0.94 5.14 -32.98
CA ALA A 408 -0.34 3.82 -32.93
C ALA A 408 -1.20 2.87 -32.08
N ALA A 409 -1.23 1.58 -32.45
CA ALA A 409 -2.07 0.58 -31.81
C ALA A 409 -1.26 -0.38 -30.93
N LEU A 410 -1.74 -0.59 -29.70
CA LEU A 410 -1.15 -1.46 -28.69
C LEU A 410 -2.20 -2.47 -28.17
N PRO A 411 -1.76 -3.60 -27.60
CA PRO A 411 -2.68 -4.52 -26.94
C PRO A 411 -3.25 -3.88 -25.66
N LEU A 412 -4.52 -4.17 -25.39
CA LEU A 412 -5.23 -3.70 -24.19
C LEU A 412 -5.38 -4.84 -23.18
N ARG A 413 -5.17 -4.52 -21.90
CA ARG A 413 -5.49 -5.41 -20.80
C ARG A 413 -6.32 -4.66 -19.77
N CYS A 414 -7.54 -5.11 -19.55
CA CYS A 414 -8.47 -4.46 -18.66
C CYS A 414 -8.17 -4.78 -17.19
N VAL A 415 -8.50 -3.83 -16.33
CA VAL A 415 -8.37 -3.92 -14.88
C VAL A 415 -9.73 -3.68 -14.22
N LYS A 416 -9.89 -4.17 -13.00
CA LYS A 416 -11.02 -3.89 -12.12
C LYS A 416 -10.48 -3.71 -10.69
N ASN A 417 -10.99 -2.73 -9.95
CA ASN A 417 -10.60 -2.47 -8.55
C ASN A 417 -11.73 -2.86 -7.59
#